data_AF-A0A1X1J4E9-F1
#
_entry.id   AF-A0A1X1J4E9-F1
#
_cell.length_a   1.000
_cell.length_b   1.000
_cell.length_c   1.000
_cell.angle_alpha   90.00
_cell.angle_beta   90.00
_cell.angle_gamma   90.00
#
_symmetry.space_group_name_H-M   'P 1'
#
loop_
_entity.id
_entity.type
_entity.pdbx_description
1 polymer ?
#
loop_
_entity_poly.entity_id
_entity_poly.type
_entity_poly.pdbx_seq_one_letter_code
_entity_poly.pdbx_strand_id
1 'polypeptide(L)'
;MTGIKVSLVRPKVEDGYSKELIDFVEKLIHEHPSIGVEGKISMNYTGATYTFDEKEYAVFLLINRTSTIVDSDLSFCLSWSYSGQKVFNRQPIFYNHNSRGDLGINQATLMMLEITPEQQEIINQMSDSRKMEIKIIA
;
A
#
# COMPACT_ATOMS: atom_id res chain seq x y z
N MET A 1 8.56 25.96 4.02
CA MET A 1 9.05 24.62 3.64
C MET A 1 8.01 24.00 2.71
N THR A 2 8.28 23.95 1.42
CA THR A 2 7.49 23.15 0.47
C THR A 2 7.71 21.68 0.84
N GLY A 3 6.73 21.04 1.48
CA GLY A 3 6.81 19.62 1.80
C GLY A 3 7.09 18.80 0.54
N ILE A 4 8.07 17.91 0.59
CA ILE A 4 8.42 17.07 -0.55
C ILE A 4 7.24 16.12 -0.81
N LYS A 5 6.65 16.24 -1.99
CA LYS A 5 5.43 15.51 -2.38
C LYS A 5 5.77 14.07 -2.76
N VAL A 6 4.92 13.13 -2.36
CA VAL A 6 4.97 11.76 -2.86
C VAL A 6 4.56 11.72 -4.33
N SER A 7 5.23 10.89 -5.13
CA SER A 7 4.82 10.55 -6.50
C SER A 7 4.60 9.04 -6.65
N LEU A 8 3.72 8.64 -7.58
CA LEU A 8 3.48 7.22 -7.85
C LEU A 8 4.50 6.70 -8.88
N VAL A 9 5.15 5.58 -8.59
CA VAL A 9 5.74 4.72 -9.63
C VAL A 9 4.57 4.08 -10.36
N ARG A 10 4.17 4.72 -11.46
CA ARG A 10 2.96 4.36 -12.20
C ARG A 10 3.07 2.91 -12.68
N PRO A 11 2.22 1.99 -12.20
CA PRO A 11 2.27 0.61 -12.66
C PRO A 11 1.77 0.51 -14.11
N LYS A 12 2.16 -0.53 -14.83
CA LYS A 12 1.68 -0.74 -16.19
C LYS A 12 0.37 -1.52 -16.15
N VAL A 13 -0.55 -1.17 -17.04
CA VAL A 13 -1.83 -1.91 -17.18
C VAL A 13 -1.58 -3.38 -17.55
N GLU A 14 -0.50 -3.64 -18.27
CA GLU A 14 0.01 -4.98 -18.63
C GLU A 14 0.32 -5.84 -17.39
N ASP A 15 0.58 -5.23 -16.22
CA ASP A 15 0.88 -5.94 -14.97
C ASP A 15 -0.41 -6.34 -14.20
N GLY A 16 -1.58 -6.21 -14.84
CA GLY A 16 -2.88 -6.60 -14.28
C GLY A 16 -3.64 -5.49 -13.55
N TYR A 17 -3.11 -4.26 -13.55
CA TYR A 17 -3.77 -3.11 -12.93
C TYR A 17 -4.74 -2.42 -13.90
N SER A 18 -5.99 -2.25 -13.51
CA SER A 18 -6.93 -1.45 -14.31
C SER A 18 -6.55 0.02 -14.29
N LYS A 19 -6.86 0.72 -15.38
CA LYS A 19 -6.68 2.18 -15.47
C LYS A 19 -7.43 2.92 -14.34
N GLU A 20 -8.64 2.45 -14.01
CA GLU A 20 -9.45 3.02 -12.94
C GLU A 20 -8.74 2.97 -11.57
N LEU A 21 -8.15 1.82 -11.24
CA LEU A 21 -7.40 1.65 -10.00
C LEU A 21 -6.15 2.55 -9.97
N ILE A 22 -5.45 2.68 -11.09
CA ILE A 22 -4.29 3.58 -11.22
C ILE A 22 -4.70 5.04 -11.01
N ASP A 23 -5.73 5.49 -11.72
CA ASP A 23 -6.23 6.87 -11.63
C ASP A 23 -6.72 7.20 -10.21
N PHE A 24 -7.38 6.23 -9.54
CA PHE A 24 -7.80 6.36 -8.13
C PHE A 24 -6.61 6.62 -7.20
N VAL A 25 -5.56 5.81 -7.30
CA VAL A 25 -4.37 5.94 -6.46
C VAL A 25 -3.59 7.22 -6.77
N GLU A 26 -3.46 7.60 -8.05
CA GLU A 26 -2.83 8.86 -8.45
C GLU A 26 -3.57 10.07 -7.85
N LYS A 27 -4.91 10.07 -7.92
CA LYS A 27 -5.73 11.11 -7.30
C LYS A 27 -5.54 11.16 -5.79
N LEU A 28 -5.52 10.01 -5.11
CA LEU A 28 -5.30 9.93 -3.67
C LEU A 28 -3.95 10.54 -3.26
N ILE A 29 -2.86 10.24 -3.99
CA ILE A 29 -1.54 10.82 -3.72
C ILE A 29 -1.55 12.34 -3.98
N HIS A 30 -2.26 12.78 -5.02
CA HIS A 30 -2.41 14.21 -5.32
C HIS A 30 -3.12 14.98 -4.20
N GLU A 31 -4.19 14.40 -3.65
CA GLU A 31 -4.97 14.97 -2.55
C GLU A 31 -4.24 14.87 -1.20
N HIS A 32 -3.37 13.87 -1.02
CA HIS A 32 -2.60 13.64 0.20
C HIS A 32 -1.09 13.57 -0.08
N PRO A 33 -0.44 14.69 -0.48
CA PRO A 33 0.94 14.69 -0.96
C PRO A 33 1.98 14.33 0.11
N SER A 34 1.60 14.34 1.39
CA SER A 34 2.43 13.97 2.55
C SER A 34 2.12 12.58 3.10
N ILE A 35 1.41 11.73 2.36
CA ILE A 35 1.11 10.35 2.77
C ILE A 35 2.39 9.56 3.08
N GLY A 36 2.31 8.63 4.03
CA GLY A 36 3.43 7.84 4.51
C GLY A 36 4.03 8.39 5.80
N VAL A 37 5.16 7.81 6.23
CA VAL A 37 5.82 8.16 7.49
C VAL A 37 7.24 8.60 7.22
N GLU A 38 7.55 9.87 7.51
CA GLU A 38 8.87 10.44 7.28
C GLU A 38 10.00 9.60 7.90
N GLY A 39 11.08 9.41 7.13
CA GLY A 39 12.24 8.60 7.53
C GLY A 39 12.01 7.10 7.49
N LYS A 40 10.87 6.62 6.96
CA LYS A 40 10.54 5.18 6.92
C LYS A 40 10.00 4.74 5.58
N ILE A 41 10.11 3.43 5.34
CA ILE A 41 9.23 2.73 4.40
C ILE A 41 7.95 2.39 5.16
N SER A 42 6.78 2.66 4.58
CA SER A 42 5.49 2.34 5.19
C SER A 42 4.50 1.71 4.21
N MET A 43 3.63 0.85 4.75
CA MET A 43 2.44 0.34 4.08
C MET A 43 1.25 1.18 4.52
N ASN A 44 0.49 1.72 3.57
CA ASN A 44 -0.65 2.59 3.84
C ASN A 44 -1.86 2.02 3.10
N TYR A 45 -2.92 1.67 3.82
CA TYR A 45 -4.18 1.26 3.21
C TYR A 45 -4.86 2.48 2.55
N THR A 46 -5.33 2.32 1.32
CA THR A 46 -5.94 3.44 0.56
C THR A 46 -7.40 3.70 0.92
N GLY A 47 -8.01 2.83 1.73
CA GLY A 47 -9.45 2.87 1.98
C GLY A 47 -10.29 2.12 0.95
N ALA A 48 -9.66 1.51 -0.07
CA ALA A 48 -10.36 0.79 -1.13
C ALA A 48 -10.00 -0.69 -1.16
N THR A 49 -11.00 -1.50 -1.52
CA THR A 49 -10.79 -2.87 -2.02
C THR A 49 -11.03 -2.90 -3.53
N TYR A 50 -10.51 -3.92 -4.20
CA TYR A 50 -10.61 -4.07 -5.64
C TYR A 50 -10.85 -5.54 -6.00
N THR A 51 -11.88 -5.79 -6.81
CA THR A 51 -12.18 -7.13 -7.33
C THR A 51 -11.42 -7.36 -8.64
N PHE A 52 -10.63 -8.42 -8.70
CA PHE A 52 -9.94 -8.86 -9.92
C PHE A 52 -9.90 -10.38 -9.96
N ASP A 53 -10.21 -10.99 -11.12
CA ASP A 53 -10.17 -12.45 -11.31
C ASP A 53 -10.92 -13.22 -10.20
N GLU A 54 -12.16 -12.79 -9.91
CA GLU A 54 -13.05 -13.36 -8.86
C GLU A 54 -12.51 -13.27 -7.43
N LYS A 55 -11.42 -12.55 -7.20
CA LYS A 55 -10.79 -12.34 -5.89
C LYS A 55 -10.87 -10.89 -5.45
N GLU A 56 -10.96 -10.70 -4.14
CA GLU A 56 -10.92 -9.38 -3.51
C GLU A 56 -9.51 -9.05 -3.04
N TYR A 57 -9.12 -7.80 -3.23
CA TYR A 57 -7.82 -7.29 -2.84
C TYR A 57 -7.97 -6.01 -2.02
N ALA A 58 -7.30 -5.93 -0.89
CA ALA A 58 -7.08 -4.66 -0.21
C ALA A 58 -5.98 -3.88 -0.96
N VAL A 59 -6.27 -2.61 -1.28
CA VAL A 59 -5.34 -1.75 -2.01
C VAL A 59 -4.46 -0.98 -1.03
N PHE A 60 -3.15 -1.12 -1.19
CA PHE A 60 -2.13 -0.48 -0.37
C PHE A 60 -1.17 0.35 -1.22
N LEU A 61 -0.53 1.31 -0.56
CA LEU A 61 0.68 1.98 -1.05
C LEU A 61 1.86 1.60 -0.17
N LEU A 62 2.89 1.03 -0.80
CA LEU A 62 4.23 0.94 -0.23
C LEU A 62 4.96 2.24 -0.56
N ILE A 63 5.32 3.01 0.46
CA ILE A 63 5.84 4.37 0.29
C ILE A 63 7.22 4.46 0.90
N ASN A 64 8.19 4.93 0.11
CA ASN A 64 9.54 5.21 0.57
C ASN A 64 9.66 6.70 0.94
N ARG A 65 9.63 7.00 2.24
CA ARG A 65 9.92 8.33 2.80
C ARG A 65 11.30 8.37 3.48
N THR A 66 12.19 7.44 3.13
CA THR A 66 13.58 7.44 3.62
C THR A 66 14.45 8.35 2.78
N SER A 67 15.71 8.52 3.17
CA SER A 67 16.74 9.23 2.39
C SER A 67 17.49 8.33 1.39
N THR A 68 17.03 7.09 1.17
CA THR A 68 17.73 6.08 0.37
C THR A 68 16.78 5.48 -0.67
N ILE A 69 17.30 5.18 -1.86
CA ILE A 69 16.55 4.48 -2.90
C ILE A 69 16.48 2.99 -2.54
N VAL A 70 15.34 2.35 -2.76
CA VAL A 70 15.23 0.89 -2.71
C VAL A 70 15.48 0.37 -4.11
N ASP A 71 16.67 -0.16 -4.34
CA ASP A 71 17.20 -0.70 -5.60
C ASP A 71 17.35 -2.23 -5.55
N SER A 72 16.62 -2.87 -4.64
CA SER A 72 16.66 -4.31 -4.39
C SER A 72 15.31 -4.83 -3.91
N ASP A 73 15.14 -6.15 -3.95
CA ASP A 73 13.94 -6.80 -3.47
C ASP A 73 13.69 -6.49 -1.98
N LEU A 74 12.42 -6.27 -1.60
CA LEU A 74 12.04 -6.16 -0.19
C LEU A 74 11.20 -7.36 0.21
N SER A 75 11.54 -7.95 1.35
CA SER A 75 10.75 -8.99 2.01
C SER A 75 10.47 -8.57 3.45
N PHE A 76 9.21 -8.56 3.83
CA PHE A 76 8.78 -8.24 5.18
C PHE A 76 7.45 -8.89 5.50
N CYS A 77 7.04 -8.84 6.76
CA CYS A 77 5.72 -9.26 7.21
C CYS A 77 4.85 -8.04 7.49
N LEU A 78 3.60 -8.05 7.05
CA LEU A 78 2.59 -7.04 7.37
C LEU A 78 1.69 -7.55 8.49
N SER A 79 1.52 -6.75 9.54
CA SER A 79 0.40 -6.92 10.46
C SER A 79 -0.56 -5.75 10.31
N TRP A 80 -1.84 -6.07 10.19
CA TRP A 80 -2.91 -5.10 10.02
C TRP A 80 -4.10 -5.52 10.88
N SER A 81 -4.58 -4.60 11.71
CA SER A 81 -5.76 -4.82 12.55
C SER A 81 -6.64 -3.59 12.63
N TYR A 82 -7.90 -3.80 12.96
CA TYR A 82 -8.87 -2.74 13.26
C TYR A 82 -9.61 -3.06 14.55
N SER A 83 -9.56 -2.14 15.52
CA SER A 83 -10.16 -2.33 16.86
C SER A 83 -9.75 -3.67 17.52
N GLY A 84 -8.50 -4.08 17.35
CA GLY A 84 -7.96 -5.35 17.86
C GLY A 84 -8.28 -6.59 17.00
N GLN A 85 -9.21 -6.51 16.04
CA GLN A 85 -9.48 -7.59 15.09
C GLN A 85 -8.40 -7.63 14.02
N LYS A 86 -7.75 -8.78 13.85
CA LYS A 86 -6.65 -8.94 12.89
C LYS A 86 -7.22 -9.15 11.48
N VAL A 87 -6.82 -8.30 10.55
CA VAL A 87 -6.99 -8.55 9.12
C VAL A 87 -5.81 -9.41 8.65
N PHE A 88 -4.59 -8.92 8.85
CA PHE A 88 -3.37 -9.68 8.58
C PHE A 88 -2.54 -9.89 9.84
N ASN A 89 -2.02 -11.11 10.01
CA ASN A 89 -1.13 -11.47 11.11
C ASN A 89 0.20 -11.98 10.55
N ARG A 90 1.22 -11.10 10.53
CA ARG A 90 2.53 -11.37 9.90
C ARG A 90 2.40 -11.92 8.47
N GLN A 91 1.52 -11.33 7.65
CA GLN A 91 1.34 -11.68 6.24
C GLN A 91 2.65 -11.41 5.48
N PRO A 92 3.30 -12.41 4.86
CA PRO A 92 4.49 -12.18 4.05
C PRO A 92 4.16 -11.27 2.86
N ILE A 93 5.00 -10.27 2.63
CA ILE A 93 4.92 -9.34 1.51
C ILE A 93 6.27 -9.37 0.79
N PHE A 94 6.21 -9.46 -0.54
CA PHE A 94 7.37 -9.41 -1.40
C PHE A 94 7.22 -8.28 -2.41
N TYR A 95 8.19 -7.38 -2.43
CA TYR A 95 8.37 -6.39 -3.49
C TYR A 95 9.51 -6.87 -4.39
N ASN A 96 9.15 -7.29 -5.60
CA ASN A 96 10.09 -7.76 -6.60
C ASN A 96 10.62 -6.57 -7.42
N HIS A 97 11.83 -6.13 -7.10
CA HIS A 97 12.51 -5.02 -7.75
C HIS A 97 12.69 -5.25 -9.25
N ASN A 98 13.06 -6.48 -9.66
CA ASN A 98 13.27 -6.78 -11.08
C ASN A 98 12.01 -6.54 -11.94
N SER A 99 10.83 -6.74 -11.37
CA SER A 99 9.56 -6.49 -12.05
C SER A 99 9.06 -5.05 -11.93
N ARG A 100 9.41 -4.35 -10.84
CA ARG A 100 8.80 -3.06 -10.45
C ARG A 100 9.74 -1.85 -10.56
N GLY A 101 11.03 -2.07 -10.77
CA GLY A 101 12.07 -1.05 -10.79
C GLY A 101 12.43 -0.54 -9.40
N ASP A 102 13.16 0.58 -9.36
CA ASP A 102 13.52 1.25 -8.11
C ASP A 102 12.27 1.84 -7.42
N LEU A 103 12.24 1.79 -6.10
CA LEU A 103 11.35 2.63 -5.29
C LEU A 103 12.16 3.79 -4.71
N GLY A 104 12.19 4.90 -5.45
CA GLY A 104 12.95 6.09 -5.11
C GLY A 104 12.42 6.86 -3.90
N ILE A 105 13.18 7.89 -3.51
CA ILE A 105 12.85 8.77 -2.39
C ILE A 105 11.56 9.53 -2.69
N ASN A 106 10.62 9.53 -1.74
CA ASN A 106 9.27 10.08 -1.88
C ASN A 106 8.49 9.47 -3.05
N GLN A 107 8.71 8.18 -3.32
CA GLN A 107 7.89 7.44 -4.25
C GLN A 107 6.99 6.44 -3.52
N ALA A 108 5.84 6.18 -4.12
CA ALA A 108 4.89 5.15 -3.75
C ALA A 108 4.75 4.13 -4.87
N THR A 109 4.49 2.87 -4.52
CA THR A 109 4.08 1.83 -5.47
C THR A 109 2.80 1.17 -4.97
N LEU A 110 1.93 0.79 -5.90
CA LEU A 110 0.65 0.16 -5.61
C LEU A 110 0.84 -1.33 -5.29
N MET A 111 0.26 -1.79 -4.20
CA MET A 111 0.24 -3.18 -3.76
C MET A 111 -1.21 -3.66 -3.64
N MET A 112 -1.55 -4.78 -4.28
CA MET A 112 -2.84 -5.45 -4.10
C MET A 112 -2.59 -6.71 -3.27
N LEU A 113 -3.20 -6.77 -2.08
CA LEU A 113 -3.07 -7.91 -1.18
C LEU A 113 -4.40 -8.63 -1.13
N GLU A 114 -4.42 -9.89 -1.57
CA GLU A 114 -5.62 -10.72 -1.57
C GLU A 114 -6.19 -10.83 -0.15
N ILE A 115 -7.52 -10.73 -0.04
CA ILE A 115 -8.23 -10.81 1.23
C ILE A 115 -9.34 -11.87 1.17
N THR A 116 -9.55 -12.54 2.30
CA THR A 116 -10.66 -13.49 2.46
C THR A 116 -11.97 -12.75 2.75
N PRO A 117 -13.14 -13.41 2.61
CA PRO A 117 -14.42 -12.82 3.00
C PRO A 117 -14.46 -12.35 4.46
N GLU A 118 -13.86 -13.10 5.40
CA GLU A 118 -13.80 -12.71 6.81
C GLU A 118 -12.94 -11.44 7.02
N GLN A 119 -11.85 -11.31 6.26
CA GLN A 119 -11.03 -10.10 6.26
C GLN A 119 -11.79 -8.91 5.66
N GLN A 120 -12.55 -9.13 4.58
CA GLN A 120 -13.42 -8.12 3.97
C GLN A 120 -14.48 -7.61 4.96
N GLU A 121 -15.08 -8.49 5.77
CA GLU A 121 -16.05 -8.08 6.79
C GLU A 121 -15.45 -7.12 7.82
N ILE A 122 -14.20 -7.34 8.24
CA ILE A 122 -13.48 -6.43 9.14
C ILE A 122 -13.20 -5.10 8.43
N ILE A 123 -12.79 -5.14 7.16
CA ILE A 123 -12.50 -3.95 6.34
C ILE A 123 -13.76 -3.10 6.16
N ASN A 124 -14.92 -3.72 5.91
CA ASN A 124 -16.21 -3.02 5.75
C ASN A 124 -16.65 -2.26 7.02
N GLN A 125 -16.11 -2.62 8.19
CA GLN A 125 -16.38 -1.93 9.46
C GLN A 125 -15.43 -0.74 9.71
N MET A 126 -14.42 -0.53 8.86
CA MET A 126 -13.42 0.53 9.02
C MET A 126 -14.01 1.90 8.68
N SER A 127 -14.43 2.62 9.70
CA SER A 127 -14.94 3.99 9.60
C SER A 127 -14.09 5.02 10.36
N ASP A 128 -13.29 4.57 11.34
CA ASP A 128 -12.42 5.41 12.14
C ASP A 128 -10.95 4.98 12.00
N SER A 129 -10.17 5.72 11.20
CA SER A 129 -8.77 5.41 10.93
C SER A 129 -7.89 5.33 12.20
N ARG A 130 -8.30 5.95 13.31
CA ARG A 130 -7.55 5.90 14.58
C ARG A 130 -7.58 4.52 15.24
N LYS A 131 -8.53 3.67 14.86
CA LYS A 131 -8.65 2.28 15.35
C LYS A 131 -7.88 1.29 14.48
N MET A 132 -7.29 1.76 13.38
CA MET A 132 -6.49 0.95 12.46
C MET A 132 -5.03 0.96 12.90
N GLU A 133 -4.43 -0.22 12.94
CA GLU A 133 -3.00 -0.39 13.16
C GLU A 133 -2.39 -1.16 12.00
N ILE A 134 -1.40 -0.56 11.33
CA ILE A 134 -0.62 -1.19 10.27
C ILE A 134 0.85 -1.14 10.67
N LYS A 135 1.54 -2.29 10.64
CA LYS A 135 2.95 -2.41 11.02
C LYS A 135 3.67 -3.31 10.03
N ILE A 136 4.76 -2.78 9.47
CA ILE A 136 5.79 -3.59 8.82
C ILE A 136 6.62 -4.24 9.93
N ILE A 137 6.84 -5.54 9.82
CA ILE A 137 7.64 -6.37 10.69
C ILE A 137 8.77 -6.94 9.85
N ALA A 138 10.00 -6.55 10.16
CA ALA A 138 11.21 -7.15 9.58
C ALA A 138 11.45 -8.56 10.15
#